data_AF-A0A508TQ42-F1
#
_entry.id   AF-A0A508TQ42-F1
#
_cell.length_a   1.000
_cell.length_b   1.000
_cell.length_c   1.000
_cell.angle_alpha   90.00
_cell.angle_beta   90.00
_cell.angle_gamma   90.00
#
_symmetry.space_group_name_H-M   'P 1'
#
loop_
_entity.id
_entity.type
_entity.pdbx_description
1 polymer ?
#
loop_
_entity_poly.entity_id
_entity_poly.type
_entity_poly.pdbx_seq_one_letter_code
_entity_poly.pdbx_strand_id
1 'polypeptide(L)' 'MADNPFAEFSLERAIGLRWALRDIQAGRLKLSPVGDEDLAVLIELGLIELHDDEPTLTPSGAAVLSG' A
#
# COMPACT_ATOMS: atom_id res chain seq x y z
N MET A 1 3.47 -7.17 -18.15
CA MET A 1 3.86 -8.06 -17.03
C MET A 1 3.72 -7.19 -15.82
N ALA A 2 2.63 -7.31 -15.06
CA ALA A 2 2.48 -6.52 -13.85
C ALA A 2 3.50 -7.10 -12.86
N ASP A 3 4.63 -6.41 -12.72
CA ASP A 3 5.59 -6.70 -11.65
C ASP A 3 4.80 -6.73 -10.35
N ASN A 4 4.88 -7.84 -9.63
CA ASN A 4 4.33 -7.90 -8.29
C ASN A 4 5.34 -7.20 -7.38
N PRO A 5 5.10 -5.94 -6.95
CA PRO A 5 6.05 -5.19 -6.14
C PRO A 5 6.30 -5.84 -4.77
N PHE A 6 5.50 -6.86 -4.43
CA PHE A 6 5.65 -7.61 -3.18
C PHE A 6 6.38 -8.94 -3.33
N ALA A 7 6.90 -9.26 -4.51
CA ALA A 7 7.55 -10.55 -4.77
C ALA A 7 8.80 -10.80 -3.91
N GLU A 8 9.43 -9.74 -3.43
CA GLU A 8 10.59 -9.78 -2.53
C GLU A 8 10.25 -9.99 -1.05
N PHE A 9 8.97 -9.87 -0.66
CA PHE A 9 8.53 -10.04 0.72
C PHE A 9 7.95 -11.45 0.97
N SER A 10 8.02 -11.88 2.22
CA SER A 10 7.29 -13.07 2.69
C SER A 10 5.78 -12.92 2.43
N LEU A 11 5.10 -14.04 2.20
CA LEU A 11 3.66 -14.08 1.92
C LEU A 11 2.82 -13.26 2.92
N GLU A 12 3.11 -13.40 4.21
CA GLU A 12 2.41 -12.67 5.27
C GLU A 12 2.57 -11.15 5.14
N ARG A 13 3.79 -10.69 4.84
CA ARG A 13 4.11 -9.27 4.65
C ARG A 13 3.49 -8.73 3.36
N ALA A 14 3.54 -9.51 2.28
CA ALA A 14 2.86 -9.16 1.03
C ALA A 14 1.34 -9.02 1.20
N ILE A 15 0.71 -9.91 1.99
CA ILE A 15 -0.72 -9.81 2.33
C ILE A 15 -1.00 -8.55 3.15
N GLY A 16 -0.16 -8.27 4.17
CA GLY A 16 -0.27 -7.05 4.99
C GLY A 16 -0.21 -5.77 4.16
N LEU A 17 0.81 -5.64 3.30
CA LEU A 17 0.99 -4.48 2.41
C LEU A 17 -0.17 -4.30 1.43
N ARG A 18 -0.70 -5.40 0.88
CA ARG A 18 -1.88 -5.33 -0.02
C ARG A 18 -3.14 -4.90 0.72
N TRP A 19 -3.31 -5.35 1.96
CA TRP A 19 -4.41 -4.90 2.82
C TRP A 19 -4.27 -3.42 3.17
N ALA A 20 -3.06 -2.97 3.54
CA ALA A 20 -2.76 -1.58 3.80
C ALA A 20 -3.12 -0.68 2.60
N LEU A 21 -2.71 -1.05 1.38
CA LEU A 21 -3.13 -0.35 0.16
C LEU A 21 -4.64 -0.27 0.01
N ARG A 22 -5.35 -1.37 0.28
CA ARG A 22 -6.82 -1.40 0.18
C ARG A 22 -7.49 -0.53 1.23
N ASP A 23 -6.95 -0.42 2.43
CA ASP A 23 -7.48 0.46 3.48
C ASP A 23 -7.19 1.93 3.17
N ILE A 24 -6.00 2.24 2.64
CA ILE A 24 -5.65 3.58 2.14
C ILE A 24 -6.62 3.99 1.02
N GLN A 25 -6.82 3.11 0.02
CA GLN A 25 -7.75 3.36 -1.09
C GLN A 25 -9.19 3.60 -0.60
N ALA A 26 -9.61 2.88 0.44
CA ALA A 26 -10.94 3.00 1.01
C ALA A 26 -11.08 4.14 2.04
N GLY A 27 -10.01 4.89 2.33
CA GLY A 27 -10.00 5.92 3.39
C GLY A 27 -10.30 5.35 4.78
N ARG A 28 -10.03 4.05 5.02
CA ARG A 28 -10.38 3.32 6.25
C ARG A 28 -9.32 3.41 7.35
N LEU A 29 -8.39 4.35 7.22
CA LEU A 29 -7.26 4.59 8.13
C LEU A 29 -7.68 4.96 9.55
N LYS A 30 -8.92 5.43 9.74
CA LYS A 30 -9.48 5.72 11.08
C LYS A 30 -9.93 4.48 11.86
N LEU A 31 -10.28 3.39 11.17
CA LEU A 31 -10.79 2.16 11.79
C LEU A 31 -9.69 1.12 11.98
N SER A 32 -8.69 1.12 11.11
CA SER A 32 -7.49 0.30 11.24
C SER A 32 -6.30 1.15 10.81
N PRO A 33 -5.56 1.74 11.77
CA PRO A 33 -4.36 2.45 11.43
C PRO A 33 -3.39 1.48 10.77
N VAL A 34 -2.93 1.82 9.57
CA VAL A 34 -1.84 1.10 8.90
C VAL A 34 -0.57 1.36 9.70
N GLY A 35 0.25 0.33 9.90
CA GLY A 35 1.53 0.48 10.60
C GLY A 35 2.47 1.42 9.85
N ASP A 36 3.23 2.24 10.57
CA ASP A 36 4.20 3.18 10.00
C ASP A 36 5.25 2.47 9.12
N GLU A 37 5.64 1.24 9.49
CA GLU A 37 6.54 0.40 8.69
C GLU A 37 5.94 0.01 7.34
N ASP A 38 4.65 -0.33 7.29
CA ASP A 38 3.97 -0.67 6.05
C ASP A 38 3.81 0.57 5.16
N LEU A 39 3.48 1.72 5.75
CA LEU A 39 3.43 3.00 5.03
C LEU A 39 4.79 3.35 4.42
N ALA A 40 5.87 3.23 5.18
CA ALA A 40 7.22 3.49 4.69
C ALA A 40 7.56 2.61 3.48
N VAL A 41 7.30 1.31 3.57
CA VAL A 41 7.54 0.37 2.47
C VAL A 41 6.68 0.73 1.24
N LEU A 42 5.40 1.04 1.42
CA LEU A 42 4.52 1.42 0.31
C LEU A 42 4.96 2.73 -0.37
N ILE A 43 5.52 3.68 0.39
CA ILE A 43 6.12 4.92 -0.14
C ILE A 43 7.41 4.62 -0.89
N GLU A 44 8.29 3.78 -0.33
CA GLU A 44 9.55 3.38 -0.98
C GLU A 44 9.31 2.65 -2.32
N LEU A 45 8.24 1.84 -2.38
CA LEU A 45 7.81 1.17 -3.61
C LEU A 45 7.07 2.10 -4.60
N GLY A 46 6.80 3.36 -4.22
CA GLY A 46 6.05 4.32 -5.05
C GLY A 46 4.58 3.93 -5.26
N LEU A 47 4.01 3.13 -4.35
CA LEU A 47 2.62 2.67 -4.42
C LEU A 47 1.65 3.64 -3.75
N ILE A 48 2.15 4.43 -2.79
CA ILE A 48 1.42 5.51 -2.14
C ILE A 48 2.28 6.77 -2.07
N GLU A 49 1.63 7.92 -1.93
CA GLU A 49 2.23 9.23 -1.70
C GLU A 49 1.53 9.91 -0.53
N LEU A 50 2.25 10.73 0.24
CA LEU A 50 1.65 11.52 1.32
C LEU A 50 1.20 12.87 0.74
N HIS A 51 -0.10 13.12 0.79
CA HIS A 51 -0.72 14.40 0.44
C HIS A 51 -1.36 15.00 1.70
N ASP A 52 -0.91 16.19 2.12
CA ASP A 52 -1.41 16.84 3.34
C ASP A 52 -1.35 15.91 4.58
N ASP A 53 -0.23 15.19 4.75
CA ASP A 53 -0.03 14.16 5.79
C ASP A 53 -0.96 12.93 5.69
N GLU A 54 -1.80 12.82 4.65
CA GLU A 54 -2.67 11.68 4.40
C GLU A 54 -2.10 10.78 3.28
N PRO A 55 -1.91 9.47 3.52
CA PRO A 55 -1.43 8.58 2.49
C PRO A 55 -2.52 8.40 1.41
N THR A 56 -2.11 8.54 0.16
CA THR A 56 -2.97 8.48 -1.03
C THR A 56 -2.39 7.49 -2.02
N LEU A 57 -3.24 6.71 -2.71
CA LEU A 57 -2.78 5.74 -3.70
C LEU A 57 -2.22 6.41 -4.96
N THR A 58 -1.06 5.92 -5.42
CA THR A 58 -0.55 6.26 -6.76
C THR A 58 -1.23 5.40 -7.83
N PRO A 59 -1.11 5.76 -9.12
CA PRO A 59 -1.56 4.92 -10.22
C PRO A 59 -0.95 3.50 -10.17
N SER A 60 0.30 3.38 -9.73
CA SER A 60 0.99 2.10 -9.55
C SER A 60 0.36 1.28 -8.43
N GLY A 61 0.09 1.89 -7.27
CA GLY A 61 -0.63 1.22 -6.17
C GLY A 61 -2.02 0.76 -6.56
N ALA A 62 -2.74 1.54 -7.38
CA ALA A 62 -4.06 1.17 -7.87
C ALA A 62 -4.03 -0.04 -8.82
N ALA A 63 -3.01 -0.12 -9.68
CA ALA A 63 -2.81 -1.25 -10.58
C ALA A 63 -2.55 -2.56 -9.81
N VAL A 64 -1.88 -2.51 -8.67
CA VAL A 64 -1.66 -3.67 -7.79
C VAL A 64 -2.96 -4.22 -7.21
N LEU A 65 -3.95 -3.36 -6.98
CA LEU A 65 -5.26 -3.76 -6.47
C LEU A 65 -6.21 -4.25 -7.57
N SER A 66 -5.99 -3.86 -8.83
CA SER A 66 -6.80 -4.30 -9.97
C SER A 66 -6.32 -5.59 -10.63
N GLY A 67 -5.17 -6.12 -10.19
CA GLY A 67 -4.55 -7.36 -10.68
C GLY A 67 -5.06 -8.62 -9.98
#